data_AF-A0A3A8PY80-F1
#
_entry.id   AF-A0A3A8PY80-F1
#
_cell.length_a   1.000
_cell.length_b   1.000
_cell.length_c   1.000
_cell.angle_alpha   90.00
_cell.angle_beta   90.00
_cell.angle_gamma   90.00
#
_symmetry.space_group_name_H-M   'P 1'
#
loop_
_entity.id
_entity.type
_entity.pdbx_description
1 polymer ?
#
loop_
_entity_poly.entity_id
_entity_poly.type
_entity_poly.pdbx_seq_one_letter_code
_entity_poly.pdbx_strand_id
1 'polypeptide(L)'
;MTTATPYTPPAEIIFAANQRLETATLGHIALAAVLYGTYCGVTGGRSAVTGAELPPFEKCPVLVRAGWLAVARRSTPRSLP
;
A
#
# COMPACT_ATOMS: atom_id res chain seq x y z
N MET A 1 19.17 20.74 9.28
CA MET A 1 18.34 19.57 8.90
C MET A 1 17.14 19.56 9.83
N THR A 2 15.94 19.86 9.34
CA THR A 2 14.71 19.79 10.14
C THR A 2 14.27 18.33 10.24
N THR A 3 14.31 17.76 11.43
CA THR A 3 13.75 16.43 11.68
C THR A 3 12.23 16.55 11.61
N ALA A 4 11.64 16.02 10.54
CA ALA A 4 10.18 15.94 10.42
C ALA A 4 9.63 15.13 11.60
N THR A 5 8.60 15.65 12.28
CA THR A 5 7.92 14.93 13.35
C THR A 5 7.30 13.66 12.75
N PRO A 6 7.56 12.47 13.31
CA PRO A 6 6.96 11.24 12.82
C PRO A 6 5.43 11.34 12.86
N TYR A 7 4.80 11.12 11.71
CA TYR A 7 3.34 11.07 11.64
C TYR A 7 2.83 9.80 12.32
N THR A 8 1.97 9.97 13.32
CA THR A 8 1.20 8.87 13.92
C THR A 8 -0.23 8.94 13.39
N PRO A 9 -0.65 7.96 12.56
CA PRO A 9 -2.02 7.95 12.07
C PRO A 9 -3.04 7.73 13.21
N PRO A 10 -4.23 8.34 13.12
CA PRO A 10 -5.32 8.06 14.05
C PRO A 10 -5.67 6.55 14.10
N ALA A 11 -6.04 6.07 15.29
CA ALA A 11 -6.26 4.65 15.54
C ALA A 11 -7.40 4.05 14.70
N GLU A 12 -8.45 4.83 14.45
CA GLU A 12 -9.58 4.47 13.60
C GLU A 12 -9.17 4.22 12.15
N ILE A 13 -8.15 4.94 11.64
CA ILE A 13 -7.64 4.74 10.29
C ILE A 13 -6.85 3.42 10.23
N ILE A 14 -6.03 3.15 11.25
CA ILE A 14 -5.30 1.88 11.37
C ILE A 14 -6.27 0.70 11.45
N PHE A 15 -7.31 0.82 12.27
CA PHE A 15 -8.35 -0.20 12.42
C PHE A 15 -9.06 -0.49 11.09
N ALA A 16 -9.50 0.56 10.38
CA ALA A 16 -10.16 0.40 9.08
C ALA A 16 -9.21 -0.22 8.03
N ALA A 17 -7.93 0.11 8.05
CA ALA A 17 -6.93 -0.47 7.15
C ALA A 17 -6.72 -1.97 7.41
N ASN A 18 -6.64 -2.39 8.68
CA ASN A 18 -6.56 -3.79 9.06
C ASN A 18 -7.81 -4.56 8.59
N GLN A 19 -9.00 -4.06 8.91
CA GLN A 19 -10.25 -4.71 8.50
C GLN A 19 -10.35 -4.89 6.97
N ARG A 20 -9.88 -3.90 6.20
CA ARG A 20 -9.85 -4.00 4.73
C ARG A 20 -8.91 -5.09 4.24
N LEU A 21 -7.75 -5.25 4.86
CA LEU A 21 -6.77 -6.28 4.52
C LEU A 21 -7.25 -7.68 4.92
N GLU A 22 -7.84 -7.82 6.11
CA GLU A 22 -8.37 -9.09 6.61
C GLU A 22 -9.51 -9.64 5.75
N THR A 23 -10.33 -8.75 5.19
CA THR A 23 -11.47 -9.11 4.33
C THR A 23 -11.10 -9.20 2.84
N ALA A 24 -9.82 -9.01 2.48
CA ALA A 24 -9.39 -9.07 1.09
C ALA A 24 -9.22 -10.52 0.60
N THR A 25 -9.60 -10.75 -0.66
CA THR A 25 -9.27 -12.01 -1.33
C THR A 25 -7.76 -12.08 -1.62
N LEU A 26 -7.22 -13.30 -1.67
CA LEU A 26 -5.82 -13.53 -2.04
C LEU A 26 -5.45 -12.90 -3.39
N GLY A 27 -6.37 -12.95 -4.36
CA GLY A 27 -6.17 -12.33 -5.68
C GLY A 27 -6.00 -10.81 -5.61
N HIS A 28 -6.79 -10.11 -4.77
CA HIS A 28 -6.61 -8.67 -4.59
C HIS A 28 -5.31 -8.31 -3.87
N ILE A 29 -4.90 -9.12 -2.89
CA ILE A 29 -3.62 -8.93 -2.20
C ILE A 29 -2.44 -9.16 -3.14
N ALA A 30 -2.49 -10.21 -3.97
CA ALA A 30 -1.48 -10.49 -4.98
C ALA A 30 -1.37 -9.36 -6.01
N LEU A 31 -2.50 -8.87 -6.52
CA LEU A 31 -2.51 -7.75 -7.45
C LEU A 31 -1.97 -6.47 -6.81
N ALA A 32 -2.31 -6.18 -5.55
CA ALA A 32 -1.76 -5.04 -4.82
C ALA A 32 -0.24 -5.11 -4.70
N ALA A 33 0.32 -6.30 -4.41
CA ALA A 33 1.76 -6.51 -4.36
C ALA A 33 2.44 -6.28 -5.72
N VAL A 34 1.84 -6.76 -6.82
CA VAL A 34 2.34 -6.53 -8.19
C VAL A 34 2.32 -5.05 -8.55
N LEU A 35 1.23 -4.34 -8.26
CA LEU A 35 1.11 -2.91 -8.54
C LEU A 35 2.11 -2.08 -7.73
N TYR A 36 2.28 -2.41 -6.44
CA TYR A 36 3.31 -1.79 -5.61
C TYR A 36 4.72 -2.04 -6.16
N GLY A 37 5.04 -3.29 -6.51
CA GLY A 37 6.33 -3.65 -7.10
C GLY A 37 6.59 -2.91 -8.42
N THR A 38 5.56 -2.76 -9.25
CA THR A 38 5.65 -1.99 -10.51
C THR A 38 5.98 -0.53 -10.25
N TYR A 39 5.31 0.10 -9.28
CA TYR A 39 5.62 1.46 -8.86
C TYR A 39 7.05 1.59 -8.32
N CYS A 40 7.48 0.67 -7.45
CA CYS A 40 8.83 0.65 -6.92
C CYS A 40 9.89 0.46 -8.04
N GLY A 41 9.59 -0.31 -9.09
CA GLY A 41 10.46 -0.45 -10.25
C GLY A 41 10.75 0.88 -10.94
N VAL A 42 9.75 1.76 -11.04
CA VAL A 42 9.91 3.11 -11.62
C VAL A 42 10.84 3.99 -10.78
N THR A 43 10.84 3.80 -9.46
CA THR A 43 11.66 4.59 -8.53
C THR A 43 12.97 3.91 -8.13
N GLY A 44 13.37 2.81 -8.80
CA GLY A 44 14.57 2.05 -8.46
C GLY A 44 14.53 1.45 -7.05
N GLY A 45 13.34 1.10 -6.56
CA GLY A 45 13.12 0.56 -5.22
C GLY A 45 13.22 1.60 -4.10
N ARG A 46 13.18 2.90 -4.42
CA ARG A 46 13.36 3.98 -3.43
C ARG A 46 12.15 4.89 -3.37
N SER A 47 11.94 5.52 -2.22
CA SER A 47 10.94 6.56 -2.05
C SER A 47 11.33 7.77 -2.90
N ALA A 48 10.44 8.21 -3.79
CA ALA A 48 10.65 9.44 -4.56
C ALA A 48 10.71 10.70 -3.66
N VAL A 49 10.17 10.63 -2.44
CA VAL A 49 10.12 11.75 -1.51
C VAL A 49 11.35 11.80 -0.61
N THR A 50 11.84 10.66 -0.15
CA THR A 50 12.88 10.58 0.89
C THR A 50 14.17 9.91 0.44
N GLY A 51 14.19 9.28 -0.74
CA GLY A 51 15.32 8.49 -1.23
C GLY A 51 15.58 7.16 -0.49
N ALA A 52 14.83 6.91 0.60
CA ALA A 52 14.95 5.70 1.40
C ALA A 52 14.55 4.47 0.59
N GLU A 53 15.20 3.34 0.84
CA GLU A 53 14.81 2.06 0.26
C GLU A 53 13.41 1.66 0.73
N LEU A 54 12.58 1.22 -0.21
CA LEU A 54 11.23 0.79 0.05
C LEU A 54 11.23 -0.69 0.42
N PRO A 55 10.58 -1.09 1.53
CA PRO A 55 10.55 -2.48 1.92
C PRO A 55 9.69 -3.31 0.93
N PRO A 56 9.85 -4.64 0.92
CA PRO A 56 8.89 -5.54 0.30
C PRO A 56 7.46 -5.28 0.78
N PHE A 57 6.47 -5.55 -0.08
CA PHE A 57 5.06 -5.19 0.14
C PHE A 57 4.51 -5.69 1.49
N GLU A 58 4.83 -6.93 1.86
CA GLU A 58 4.37 -7.58 3.09
C GLU A 58 4.94 -6.93 4.36
N LYS A 59 6.08 -6.25 4.25
CA LYS A 59 6.73 -5.51 5.34
C LYS A 59 6.35 -4.03 5.36
N CYS A 60 5.59 -3.55 4.38
CA CYS A 60 5.11 -2.18 4.37
C CYS A 60 4.15 -1.91 5.55
N PRO A 61 4.07 -0.66 6.03
CA PRO A 61 3.06 -0.24 6.99
C PRO A 61 1.65 -0.59 6.50
N VAL A 62 0.75 -0.91 7.45
CA VAL A 62 -0.63 -1.33 7.16
C VAL A 62 -1.36 -0.36 6.22
N LEU A 63 -1.15 0.95 6.38
CA LEU A 63 -1.79 1.97 5.54
C LEU A 63 -1.33 1.91 4.09
N VAL A 64 -0.04 1.65 3.86
CA VAL A 64 0.52 1.49 2.52
C VAL A 64 -0.09 0.26 1.87
N ARG A 65 -0.13 -0.87 2.60
CA ARG A 65 -0.72 -2.12 2.11
C ARG A 65 -2.21 -1.96 1.78
N ALA A 66 -2.98 -1.34 2.68
CA ALA A 66 -4.41 -1.07 2.48
C ALA A 66 -4.67 -0.06 1.34
N GLY A 67 -3.78 0.92 1.16
CA GLY A 67 -3.83 1.87 0.05
C GLY A 67 -3.67 1.18 -1.31
N TRP A 68 -2.65 0.35 -1.46
CA TRP A 68 -2.44 -0.44 -2.68
C TRP A 68 -3.53 -1.48 -2.92
N LEU A 69 -4.09 -2.06 -1.85
CA LEU A 69 -5.29 -2.90 -1.95
C LEU A 69 -6.49 -2.12 -2.53
N ALA A 70 -6.68 -0.86 -2.13
CA ALA A 70 -7.75 -0.03 -2.69
C ALA A 70 -7.54 0.24 -4.17
N VAL A 71 -6.29 0.47 -4.60
CA VAL A 71 -5.94 0.58 -6.03
C VAL A 71 -6.25 -0.73 -6.76
N ALA A 72 -5.78 -1.87 -6.25
CA ALA A 72 -6.01 -3.18 -6.85
C ALA A 72 -7.51 -3.47 -7.06
N ARG A 73 -8.36 -3.18 -6.06
CA ARG A 73 -9.82 -3.35 -6.14
C ARG A 73 -10.49 -2.42 -7.17
N ARG A 74 -9.87 -1.29 -7.50
CA ARG A 74 -10.37 -0.36 -8.52
C ARG A 74 -9.86 -0.71 -9.92
N SER A 75 -8.69 -1.35 -10.01
CA SER A 75 -8.08 -1.80 -11.26
C SER A 75 -8.65 -3.13 -11.76
N THR A 76 -9.32 -3.92 -10.90
CA THR A 76 -10.07 -5.08 -11.36
C THR A 76 -11.29 -4.60 -12.16
N PRO A 77 -11.47 -5.06 -13.41
CA PRO A 77 -12.65 -4.70 -14.18
C PRO A 77 -13.89 -5.09 -13.39
N ARG A 78 -14.78 -4.12 -13.15
CA ARG A 78 -16.13 -4.44 -12.75
C ARG A 78 -16.71 -5.21 -13.94
N SER A 79 -17.03 -6.49 -13.78
CA SER A 79 -17.89 -7.17 -14.73
C SER A 79 -19.16 -6.32 -14.82
N LEU A 80 -19.28 -5.56 -15.91
CA LEU A 80 -20.52 -4.88 -16.24
C LEU A 80 -21.55 -6.00 -16.53
N PRO A 81 -22.78 -5.87 -16.04
CA PRO A 81 -23.85 -6.80 -16.42
C PRO A 81 -24.07 -6.80 -17.94
#